data_AF-A0A5C4VMZ3-F1
#
_entry.id   AF-A0A5C4VMZ3-F1
#
_cell.length_a   1.000
_cell.length_b   1.000
_cell.length_c   1.000
_cell.angle_alpha   90.00
_cell.angle_beta   90.00
_cell.angle_gamma   90.00
#
_symmetry.space_group_name_H-M   'P 1'
#
loop_
_entity.id
_entity.type
_entity.pdbx_description
1 polymer ?
#
loop_
_entity_poly.entity_id
_entity_poly.type
_entity_poly.pdbx_seq_one_letter_code
_entity_poly.pdbx_strand_id
1 'polypeptide(L)'
;MSRSESLAAYLRTQARRRLDRVEARDEGRNARTALALLDTAAYAASLPDDDPLILMLDQAGCFGPLGCEGFDPGEAGNRLVRHWQGGEPHELLLALPSAISGAGQ
;
A
#
# COMPACT_ATOMS: atom_id res chain seq x y z
N MET A 1 -8.95 -4.21 14.07
CA MET A 1 -7.64 -3.89 13.48
C MET A 1 -7.55 -2.39 13.43
N SER A 2 -6.42 -1.84 13.87
CA SER A 2 -6.06 -0.43 13.63
C SER A 2 -5.94 -0.14 12.13
N ARG A 3 -5.99 1.14 11.74
CA ARG A 3 -5.80 1.56 10.34
C ARG A 3 -4.42 1.15 9.86
N SER A 4 -3.41 1.39 10.67
CA SER A 4 -2.02 0.96 10.44
C SER A 4 -1.92 -0.55 10.19
N GLU A 5 -2.60 -1.35 11.01
CA GLU A 5 -2.64 -2.81 10.85
C GLU A 5 -3.34 -3.23 9.57
N SER A 6 -4.47 -2.58 9.23
CA SER A 6 -5.21 -2.90 8.02
C SER A 6 -4.43 -2.57 6.75
N LEU A 7 -3.75 -1.42 6.73
CA LEU A 7 -2.84 -1.03 5.65
C LEU A 7 -1.70 -2.05 5.50
N ALA A 8 -1.07 -2.42 6.62
CA ALA A 8 0.01 -3.40 6.61
C ALA A 8 -0.48 -4.78 6.14
N ALA A 9 -1.68 -5.22 6.53
CA ALA A 9 -2.29 -6.47 6.08
C ALA A 9 -2.57 -6.47 4.57
N TYR A 10 -3.07 -5.35 4.03
CA TYR A 10 -3.26 -5.16 2.60
C TYR A 10 -1.93 -5.27 1.84
N LEU A 11 -0.88 -4.56 2.29
CA LEU A 11 0.44 -4.57 1.65
C LEU A 11 1.07 -5.98 1.68
N ARG A 12 0.97 -6.70 2.81
CA ARG A 12 1.42 -8.11 2.91
C ARG A 12 0.69 -9.02 1.92
N THR A 13 -0.62 -8.82 1.75
CA THR A 13 -1.42 -9.58 0.78
C THR A 13 -0.96 -9.31 -0.65
N GLN A 14 -0.71 -8.05 -1.01
CA GLN A 14 -0.19 -7.70 -2.34
C GLN A 14 1.22 -8.24 -2.57
N ALA A 15 2.10 -8.14 -1.56
CA ALA A 15 3.43 -8.74 -1.61
C ALA A 15 3.38 -10.25 -1.83
N ARG A 16 2.49 -10.96 -1.12
CA ARG A 16 2.31 -12.40 -1.28
C ARG A 16 1.85 -12.77 -2.69
N ARG A 17 0.89 -12.02 -3.25
CA ARG A 17 0.43 -12.20 -4.65
C ARG A 17 1.57 -11.99 -5.66
N ARG A 18 2.51 -11.10 -5.36
CA ARG A 18 3.69 -10.86 -6.19
C ARG A 18 4.71 -12.00 -6.09
N LEU A 19 4.97 -12.50 -4.88
CA LEU A 19 5.83 -13.67 -4.68
C LEU A 19 5.30 -14.92 -5.37
N ASP A 20 3.98 -15.13 -5.35
CA ASP A 20 3.31 -16.25 -6.02
C ASP A 20 3.45 -16.21 -7.55
N ARG A 21 3.64 -15.01 -8.11
CA ARG A 21 3.83 -14.76 -9.56
C ARG A 21 5.29 -14.55 -9.94
N VAL A 22 6.25 -14.88 -9.07
CA VAL A 22 7.66 -14.79 -9.43
C VAL A 22 7.97 -15.83 -10.50
N GLU A 23 8.39 -15.35 -11.67
CA GLU A 23 8.80 -16.17 -12.79
C GLU A 23 10.17 -15.72 -13.31
N ALA A 24 10.95 -16.64 -13.89
CA ALA A 24 12.30 -16.35 -14.39
C ALA A 24 12.33 -15.26 -15.46
N ARG A 25 11.22 -15.06 -16.20
CA ARG A 25 11.07 -14.05 -17.25
C ARG A 25 10.80 -12.64 -16.74
N ASP A 26 10.47 -12.49 -15.46
CA ASP A 26 10.12 -11.20 -14.87
C ASP A 26 11.36 -10.47 -14.31
N GLU A 27 12.57 -11.00 -14.55
CA GLU A 27 13.86 -10.36 -14.22
C GLU A 27 14.01 -9.95 -12.74
N GLY A 28 13.25 -10.62 -11.87
CA GLY A 28 13.18 -10.35 -10.44
C GLY A 28 12.32 -9.14 -10.06
N ARG A 29 11.55 -8.56 -10.98
CA ARG A 29 10.68 -7.39 -10.72
C ARG A 29 9.63 -7.68 -9.66
N ASN A 30 8.92 -8.80 -9.75
CA ASN A 30 7.90 -9.25 -8.80
C ASN A 30 8.51 -9.52 -7.43
N ALA A 31 9.74 -10.06 -7.37
CA ALA A 31 10.45 -10.25 -6.11
C ALA A 31 10.86 -8.91 -5.47
N ARG A 32 11.38 -7.95 -6.25
CA ARG A 32 11.72 -6.60 -5.77
C ARG A 32 10.49 -5.82 -5.30
N THR A 33 9.41 -5.84 -6.09
CA THR A 33 8.12 -5.25 -5.70
C THR A 33 7.61 -5.91 -4.42
N ALA A 34 7.63 -7.24 -4.31
CA ALA A 34 7.21 -7.91 -3.08
C ALA A 34 8.03 -7.48 -1.86
N LEU A 35 9.35 -7.37 -2.01
CA LEU A 35 10.23 -6.92 -0.93
C LEU A 35 9.91 -5.49 -0.50
N ALA A 36 9.77 -4.57 -1.46
CA ALA A 36 9.41 -3.18 -1.19
C ALA A 36 8.05 -3.05 -0.47
N LEU A 37 7.07 -3.89 -0.87
CA LEU A 37 5.76 -3.93 -0.23
C LEU A 37 5.82 -4.51 1.20
N LEU A 38 6.68 -5.50 1.46
CA LEU A 38 6.89 -6.04 2.80
C LEU A 38 7.56 -5.03 3.72
N ASP A 39 8.56 -4.31 3.21
CA ASP A 39 9.23 -3.23 3.93
C ASP A 39 8.23 -2.11 4.28
N THR A 40 7.41 -1.69 3.31
CA THR A 40 6.35 -0.71 3.56
C THR A 40 5.29 -1.23 4.52
N ALA A 41 4.97 -2.53 4.49
CA ALA A 41 4.04 -3.12 5.44
C ALA A 41 4.59 -3.14 6.87
N ALA A 42 5.90 -3.39 7.03
CA ALA A 42 6.56 -3.33 8.32
C ALA A 42 6.59 -1.89 8.86
N TYR A 43 6.93 -0.93 8.00
CA TYR A 43 6.88 0.49 8.31
C TYR A 43 5.47 0.92 8.73
N ALA A 44 4.46 0.66 7.91
CA ALA A 44 3.06 0.98 8.20
C ALA A 44 2.57 0.37 9.52
N ALA A 45 2.96 -0.87 9.84
CA ALA A 45 2.57 -1.51 11.10
C ALA A 45 3.22 -0.87 12.34
N SER A 46 4.31 -0.12 12.16
CA SER A 46 4.98 0.61 13.24
C SER A 46 4.41 2.00 13.48
N LEU A 47 3.55 2.50 12.57
CA LEU A 47 2.96 3.83 12.67
C LEU A 47 1.75 3.84 13.63
N PRO A 48 1.60 4.86 14.48
CA PRO A 48 0.37 5.08 15.22
C PRO A 48 -0.78 5.48 14.27
N ASP A 49 -2.03 5.22 14.67
CA ASP A 49 -3.20 5.57 13.85
C ASP A 49 -3.36 7.09 13.65
N ASP A 50 -2.82 7.89 14.56
CA ASP A 50 -2.77 9.36 14.49
C ASP A 50 -1.57 9.89 13.66
N ASP A 51 -0.77 9.00 13.07
CA ASP A 51 0.34 9.43 12.21
C ASP A 51 -0.19 10.22 11.00
N PRO A 52 0.45 11.33 10.60
CA PRO A 52 0.01 12.12 9.46
C PRO A 52 -0.15 11.31 8.17
N LEU A 53 0.66 10.27 7.94
CA LEU A 53 0.52 9.41 6.76
C LEU A 53 -0.77 8.59 6.80
N ILE A 54 -1.12 8.05 7.97
CA ILE A 54 -2.35 7.28 8.17
C ILE A 54 -3.58 8.18 8.04
N LEU A 55 -3.53 9.38 8.63
CA LEU A 55 -4.60 10.38 8.52
C LEU A 55 -4.78 10.89 7.09
N MET A 56 -3.72 11.02 6.29
CA MET A 56 -3.83 11.38 4.87
C MET A 56 -4.54 10.29 4.06
N LEU A 57 -4.23 9.02 4.33
CA LEU A 57 -4.90 7.88 3.68
C LEU A 57 -6.37 7.75 4.10
N ASP A 58 -6.69 8.06 5.36
CA ASP A 58 -8.06 8.12 5.87
C ASP A 58 -8.87 9.22 5.19
N GLN A 59 -8.31 10.42 5.05
CA GLN A 59 -8.93 11.52 4.30
C GLN A 59 -9.11 11.20 2.81
N ALA A 60 -8.24 10.37 2.23
CA ALA A 60 -8.39 9.87 0.87
C ALA A 60 -9.49 8.79 0.74
N GLY A 61 -10.13 8.39 1.84
CA GLY A 61 -11.21 7.40 1.88
C GLY A 61 -10.75 5.95 1.91
N CYS A 62 -9.47 5.68 2.18
CA CYS A 62 -8.91 4.32 2.05
C CYS A 62 -9.38 3.34 3.14
N PHE A 63 -9.92 3.82 4.26
CA PHE A 63 -10.35 2.97 5.40
C PHE A 63 -11.88 2.84 5.50
N GLY A 64 -12.61 3.28 4.47
CA GLY A 64 -14.07 3.30 4.44
C GLY A 64 -14.69 4.39 5.34
N PRO A 65 -15.99 4.70 5.18
CA PRO A 65 -16.68 5.78 5.90
C PRO A 65 -16.67 5.66 7.43
N LEU A 66 -16.42 4.47 7.98
CA LEU A 66 -16.39 4.22 9.42
C LEU A 66 -14.98 3.95 9.97
N GLY A 67 -13.94 3.95 9.13
CA GLY A 67 -12.55 3.66 9.53
C GLY A 67 -12.32 2.24 10.09
N CYS A 68 -13.32 1.37 9.97
CA CYS A 68 -13.31 -0.01 10.48
C CYS A 68 -13.23 -1.05 9.35
N GLU A 69 -13.27 -0.59 8.10
CA GLU A 69 -13.23 -1.45 6.93
C GLU A 69 -11.78 -1.76 6.54
N GLY A 70 -11.60 -2.83 5.77
CA GLY A 70 -10.29 -3.18 5.24
C GLY A 70 -9.76 -2.05 4.35
N PHE A 71 -8.48 -1.74 4.49
CA PHE A 71 -7.80 -0.77 3.64
C PHE A 71 -8.00 -1.11 2.15
N ASP A 72 -8.68 -0.22 1.43
CA ASP A 72 -8.87 -0.29 0.00
C ASP A 72 -8.51 1.07 -0.63
N PRO A 73 -7.39 1.16 -1.37
CA PRO A 73 -6.97 2.39 -2.02
C PRO A 73 -7.63 2.58 -3.40
N GLY A 74 -8.74 1.89 -3.69
CA GLY A 74 -9.40 1.90 -4.98
C GLY A 74 -8.54 1.35 -6.13
N GLU A 75 -9.04 1.45 -7.36
CA GLU A 75 -8.34 0.88 -8.53
C GLU A 75 -7.00 1.58 -8.81
N ALA A 76 -6.97 2.90 -8.70
CA ALA A 76 -5.79 3.72 -8.98
C ALA A 76 -4.65 3.46 -7.99
N GLY A 77 -4.95 3.43 -6.69
CA GLY A 77 -3.97 3.07 -5.68
C GLY A 77 -3.52 1.61 -5.81
N ASN A 78 -4.44 0.68 -6.12
CA ASN A 78 -4.08 -0.70 -6.43
C ASN A 78 -3.13 -0.80 -7.65
N ARG A 79 -3.28 0.05 -8.67
CA ARG A 79 -2.33 0.11 -9.82
C ARG A 79 -0.97 0.63 -9.37
N LEU A 80 -0.90 1.70 -8.59
CA LEU A 80 0.36 2.24 -8.06
C LEU A 80 1.13 1.19 -7.25
N VAL A 81 0.48 0.58 -6.26
CA VAL A 81 1.05 -0.48 -5.40
C VAL A 81 1.56 -1.65 -6.24
N ARG A 82 0.85 -2.00 -7.32
CA ARG A 82 1.24 -3.08 -8.22
C ARG A 82 2.51 -2.77 -9.02
N HIS A 83 2.79 -1.52 -9.34
CA HIS A 83 3.93 -1.14 -10.19
C HIS A 83 5.12 -0.57 -9.38
N TRP A 84 4.97 -0.45 -8.05
CA TRP A 84 6.02 -0.01 -7.15
C TRP A 84 7.21 -0.98 -7.17
N GLN A 85 8.37 -0.50 -7.60
CA GLN A 85 9.57 -1.31 -7.81
C GLN A 85 10.72 -0.95 -6.87
N GLY A 86 10.51 -0.01 -5.95
CA GLY A 86 11.51 0.48 -5.02
C GLY A 86 11.27 1.94 -4.64
N GLY A 87 12.02 2.41 -3.64
CA GLY A 87 11.84 3.69 -2.97
C GLY A 87 11.74 3.47 -1.46
N GLU A 88 11.74 4.56 -0.69
CA GLU A 88 11.53 4.46 0.75
C GLU A 88 10.06 4.11 1.04
N PRO A 89 9.77 3.34 2.10
CA PRO A 89 8.41 2.90 2.42
C PRO A 89 7.44 4.08 2.62
N HIS A 90 7.92 5.22 3.13
CA HIS A 90 7.10 6.42 3.29
C HIS A 90 6.71 7.06 1.95
N GLU A 91 7.53 6.94 0.90
CA GLU A 91 7.24 7.53 -0.43
C GLU A 91 6.02 6.86 -1.06
N LEU A 92 5.88 5.54 -0.92
CA LEU A 92 4.69 4.82 -1.40
C LEU A 92 3.43 5.32 -0.69
N LEU A 93 3.50 5.53 0.64
CA LEU A 93 2.37 6.01 1.42
C LEU A 93 1.98 7.44 1.07
N LEU A 94 2.95 8.31 0.76
CA LEU A 94 2.72 9.67 0.30
C LEU A 94 2.16 9.72 -1.14
N ALA A 95 2.59 8.81 -2.01
CA ALA A 95 2.14 8.77 -3.41
C ALA A 95 0.71 8.23 -3.57
N LEU A 96 0.24 7.42 -2.61
CA LEU A 96 -1.08 6.79 -2.64
C LEU A 96 -2.24 7.81 -2.69
N PRO A 97 -2.36 8.78 -1.76
CA PRO A 97 -3.40 9.80 -1.81
C PRO A 97 -3.44 10.56 -3.15
N SER A 98 -2.27 10.95 -3.67
CA SER A 98 -2.18 11.65 -4.96
C SER A 98 -2.65 10.79 -6.13
N ALA A 99 -2.32 9.50 -6.14
CA ALA A 99 -2.78 8.57 -7.17
C ALA A 99 -4.30 8.34 -7.11
N ILE A 100 -4.89 8.35 -5.91
CA ILE A 100 -6.33 8.18 -5.69
C ILE A 100 -7.08 9.42 -6.17
N SER A 101 -6.64 10.62 -5.75
CA SER A 101 -7.28 11.88 -6.14
C SER A 101 -7.13 12.19 -7.63
N GLY A 102 -6.04 11.77 -8.27
CA GLY A 102 -5.79 12.01 -9.70
C GLY A 102 -6.65 11.16 -10.65
N ALA A 103 -7.24 10.07 -10.17
CA ALA A 103 -8.06 9.17 -11.00
C ALA A 103 -9.53 9.59 -11.10
N GLY A 104 -9.94 10.66 -10.41
CA GLY A 104 -11.28 11.24 -10.49
C GLY A 104 -11.46 12.29 -11.59
N GLN A 105 -10.49 12.45 -12.50
CA GLN A 105 -10.54 13.40 -13.63
C GLN A 105 -10.66 12.71 -14.98
#